data_AF-A0A940ZPD1-F1
#
_entry.id   AF-A0A940ZPD1-F1
#
_cell.length_a   1.000
_cell.length_b   1.000
_cell.length_c   1.000
_cell.angle_alpha   90.00
_cell.angle_beta   90.00
_cell.angle_gamma   90.00
#
_symmetry.space_group_name_H-M   'P 1'
#
loop_
_entity.id
_entity.type
_entity.pdbx_description
1 polymer ?
#
loop_
_entity_poly.entity_id
_entity_poly.type
_entity_poly.pdbx_seq_one_letter_code
_entity_poly.pdbx_strand_id
1 'polypeptide(L)' 'MNDYLYDEKEDFSGKKVKVLGPTFEKGKPDQNGDWREKLASRDERLGFIRTAMRYWYNSDWYGSEKRKQEA' A
#
# COMPACT_ATOMS: atom_id res chain seq x y z
N MET A 1 25.90 5.88 16.09
CA MET A 1 25.20 6.99 15.42
C MET A 1 24.75 6.45 14.09
N ASN A 2 23.44 6.45 13.80
CA ASN A 2 22.96 6.02 12.48
C ASN A 2 23.23 7.13 11.48
N ASP A 3 23.92 6.81 10.39
CA ASP A 3 24.16 7.73 9.28
C ASP A 3 22.90 7.81 8.40
N TYR A 4 22.04 8.78 8.68
CA TYR A 4 20.84 9.04 7.90
C TYR A 4 21.19 9.76 6.59
N LEU A 5 20.57 9.34 5.49
CA LEU A 5 20.60 10.03 4.21
C LEU A 5 19.60 11.20 4.25
N TYR A 6 19.94 12.32 3.61
CA TYR A 6 19.08 13.51 3.51
C TYR A 6 19.01 13.99 2.05
N ASP A 7 17.79 14.30 1.60
CA ASP A 7 17.49 14.85 0.27
C ASP A 7 17.16 16.35 0.38
N GLU A 8 17.63 17.17 -0.57
CA GLU A 8 17.17 18.56 -0.67
C GLU A 8 15.88 18.65 -1.49
N LYS A 9 14.83 19.21 -0.88
CA LYS A 9 13.56 19.50 -1.55
C LYS A 9 13.14 20.95 -1.33
N GLU A 10 12.31 21.45 -2.24
CA GLU A 10 11.68 22.75 -2.09
C GLU A 10 10.42 22.60 -1.25
N ASP A 11 10.27 23.43 -0.21
CA ASP A 11 9.05 23.51 0.56
C ASP A 11 7.98 24.35 -0.17
N PHE A 12 6.77 24.43 0.39
CA PHE A 12 5.67 25.19 -0.22
C PHE A 12 5.96 26.68 -0.39
N SER A 13 6.97 27.21 0.32
CA SER A 13 7.38 28.61 0.30
C SER A 13 8.52 28.91 -0.68
N GLY A 14 9.01 27.89 -1.40
CA GLY A 14 10.11 28.03 -2.35
C GLY A 14 11.50 27.87 -1.71
N LYS A 15 11.58 27.51 -0.43
CA LYS A 15 12.85 27.38 0.28
C LYS A 15 13.37 25.95 0.20
N LYS A 16 14.68 25.81 -0.03
CA LYS A 16 15.35 24.51 0.04
C LYS A 16 15.45 24.03 1.49
N VAL A 17 14.91 22.85 1.75
CA VAL A 17 14.93 22.16 3.04
C VAL A 17 15.52 20.76 2.89
N LYS A 18 16.27 20.32 3.90
CA LYS A 18 16.81 18.97 3.99
C LYS A 18 15.76 18.05 4.59
N VAL A 19 15.33 17.05 3.83
CA VAL A 19 14.34 16.05 4.23
C VAL A 19 15.05 14.73 4.47
N LEU A 20 14.59 13.97 5.47
CA LEU A 20 15.10 12.63 5.71
C LEU A 20 14.84 11.76 4.48
N GLY A 21 15.90 11.19 3.94
CA GLY A 21 15.86 10.25 2.82
C GLY A 21 15.27 8.90 3.23
N PRO A 22 15.26 7.92 2.31
CA PRO A 22 14.70 6.59 2.58
C PRO A 22 15.39 5.93 3.77
N THR A 23 14.61 5.60 4.81
CA THR A 23 15.06 4.81 5.98
C THR A 23 14.74 3.33 5.86
N PHE A 24 14.13 2.93 4.75
CA PHE A 24 13.77 1.57 4.42
C PHE A 24 14.67 1.05 3.31
N GLU A 25 14.91 -0.25 3.31
CA GLU A 25 15.59 -0.91 2.20
C GLU A 25 14.69 -0.85 0.97
N LYS A 26 15.27 -0.47 -0.17
CA LYS A 26 14.55 -0.43 -1.44
C LYS A 26 14.13 -1.86 -1.81
N GLY A 27 12.85 -2.16 -1.64
CA GLY A 27 12.28 -3.43 -2.07
C GLY A 27 12.47 -3.60 -3.58
N LYS A 28 13.16 -4.67 -3.98
CA LYS A 28 13.11 -5.21 -5.34
C LYS A 28 12.40 -6.55 -5.26
N PRO A 29 11.08 -6.61 -5.49
CA PRO A 29 10.48 -7.88 -5.82
C PRO A 29 11.06 -8.31 -7.17
N ASP A 30 11.91 -9.32 -7.16
CA ASP A 30 12.47 -9.89 -8.41
C ASP A 30 11.37 -10.58 -9.24
N GLN A 31 10.22 -10.86 -8.63
CA GLN A 31 9.08 -11.51 -9.25
C GLN A 31 7.76 -10.93 -8.74
N ASN A 32 6.73 -10.99 -9.58
CA ASN A 32 5.36 -10.70 -9.18
C ASN A 32 4.88 -11.81 -8.25
N GLY A 33 4.42 -11.46 -7.05
CA GLY A 33 3.81 -12.44 -6.15
C GLY A 33 2.45 -12.90 -6.67
N ASP A 34 2.28 -14.20 -6.88
CA ASP A 34 0.99 -14.79 -7.20
C ASP A 34 0.36 -15.40 -5.93
N TRP A 35 -0.70 -14.76 -5.43
CA TRP A 35 -1.42 -15.24 -4.24
C TRP A 35 -2.02 -16.63 -4.42
N ARG A 36 -2.26 -17.06 -5.67
CA ARG A 36 -2.82 -18.38 -5.99
C ARG A 36 -1.86 -19.52 -5.65
N GLU A 37 -0.56 -19.26 -5.61
CA GLU A 37 0.46 -20.26 -5.24
C GLU A 37 0.29 -20.75 -3.79
N LYS A 38 -0.29 -19.90 -2.93
CA LYS A 38 -0.52 -20.23 -1.51
C LYS A 38 -1.81 -21.02 -1.28
N LEU A 39 -2.61 -21.25 -2.32
CA LEU A 39 -3.95 -21.86 -2.23
C LEU A 39 -4.04 -23.06 -3.16
N ALA A 40 -4.17 -24.24 -2.57
CA ALA A 40 -4.08 -25.50 -3.27
C ALA A 40 -5.36 -25.82 -4.06
N SER A 41 -6.52 -25.51 -3.48
CA SER A 41 -7.82 -25.89 -4.03
C SER A 41 -8.62 -24.71 -4.60
N ARG A 42 -9.58 -25.04 -5.47
CA ARG A 42 -10.52 -24.06 -6.02
C ARG A 42 -11.38 -23.43 -4.93
N ASP A 43 -11.82 -24.20 -3.95
CA ASP A 43 -12.69 -23.69 -2.89
C ASP A 43 -11.95 -22.75 -1.94
N GLU A 44 -10.67 -23.02 -1.65
CA GLU A 44 -9.80 -22.08 -0.92
C GLU A 44 -9.64 -20.77 -1.67
N ARG A 45 -9.43 -20.83 -2.99
CA ARG A 45 -9.33 -19.62 -3.84
C ARG A 45 -10.63 -18.82 -3.84
N LEU A 46 -11.78 -19.48 -3.94
CA LEU A 46 -13.07 -18.81 -3.84
C LEU A 46 -13.30 -18.20 -2.45
N GLY A 47 -12.92 -18.92 -1.39
CA GLY A 47 -12.96 -18.41 -0.02
C GLY A 47 -12.13 -17.15 0.14
N PHE A 48 -10.89 -17.18 -0.35
CA PHE A 48 -9.96 -16.04 -0.31
C PHE A 48 -10.51 -14.81 -1.06
N ILE A 49 -11.05 -15.00 -2.27
CA ILE A 49 -11.64 -13.89 -3.04
C ILE A 49 -12.81 -13.24 -2.26
N ARG A 50 -13.67 -14.07 -1.66
CA ARG A 50 -14.85 -13.61 -0.92
C ARG A 50 -14.48 -12.84 0.36
N THR A 51 -13.39 -13.22 1.04
CA THR A 51 -13.00 -12.64 2.34
C THR A 51 -11.91 -11.57 2.20
N ALA A 52 -10.77 -11.92 1.62
CA ALA A 52 -9.56 -11.10 1.59
C ALA A 52 -9.56 -10.08 0.44
N MET A 53 -10.22 -10.38 -0.68
CA MET A 53 -10.33 -9.46 -1.83
C MET A 53 -11.69 -8.75 -1.88
N ARG A 54 -12.39 -8.68 -0.73
CA ARG A 54 -13.72 -8.10 -0.63
C ARG A 54 -13.76 -6.65 -1.13
N TYR A 55 -12.73 -5.85 -0.86
CA TYR A 55 -12.64 -4.47 -1.32
C TYR A 55 -12.73 -4.34 -2.85
N TRP A 56 -12.18 -5.31 -3.59
CA TRP A 56 -12.10 -5.26 -5.05
C TRP A 56 -13.29 -5.90 -5.75
N TYR A 57 -13.95 -6.88 -5.13
CA TYR A 57 -14.98 -7.70 -5.79
C TYR A 57 -16.36 -7.66 -5.14
N ASN A 58 -16.53 -6.93 -4.03
CA ASN A 58 -17.82 -6.81 -3.37
C ASN A 58 -18.50 -5.48 -3.70
N SER A 59 -19.69 -5.55 -4.28
CA SER A 59 -20.53 -4.39 -4.62
C SER A 59 -21.18 -3.70 -3.42
N ASP A 60 -21.26 -4.38 -2.28
CA ASP A 60 -22.03 -3.97 -1.11
C ASP A 60 -21.18 -3.22 -0.07
N TRP A 61 -19.92 -2.90 -0.38
CA TRP A 61 -19.04 -2.24 0.57
C TRP A 61 -19.30 -0.73 0.66
N TYR A 62 -19.51 -0.26 1.89
CA TYR A 62 -19.53 1.15 2.25
C TYR A 62 -18.09 1.64 2.46
N GLY A 63 -17.41 1.98 1.37
CA GLY A 63 -16.11 2.66 1.45
C GLY A 63 -16.22 4.00 2.18
N SER A 64 -15.11 4.54 2.69
CA SER A 64 -15.06 5.88 3.28
C SER A 64 -15.57 6.98 2.33
N GLU A 65 -15.59 6.69 1.03
CA GLU A 65 -16.17 7.50 -0.04
C GLU A 65 -17.68 7.74 0.10
N LYS A 66 -18.40 6.90 0.86
CA LYS A 66 -19.82 7.11 1.19
C LYS A 66 -20.06 7.85 2.51
N ARG A 67 -19.01 8.33 3.21
CA ARG A 67 -19.22 9.24 4.34
C ARG A 67 -19.75 10.57 3.83
N LYS A 68 -21.07 10.77 3.93
CA LYS A 68 -21.74 12.06 3.73
C LYS A 68 -21.59 13.02 4.93
N GLN A 69 -20.53 12.87 5.72
CA GLN A 69 -20.34 13.68 6.92
C GLN A 69 -18.92 14.22 6.94
N GLU A 70 -18.84 15.55 6.84
CA GLU A 70 -17.64 16.34 7.03
C GLU A 70 -17.10 16.12 8.46
N ALA A 71 -15.77 16.13 8.60
CA ALA A 71 -15.08 16.06 9.88
C ALA A 71 -15.06 17.43 10.57
#